data_AF-A0A7R9EDZ9-F1
#
_entry.id   AF-A0A7R9EDZ9-F1
#
_cell.length_a   1.000
_cell.length_b   1.000
_cell.length_c   1.000
_cell.angle_alpha   90.00
_cell.angle_beta   90.00
_cell.angle_gamma   90.00
#
_symmetry.space_group_name_H-M   'P 1'
#
loop_
_entity.id
_entity.type
_entity.pdbx_description
1 polymer ?
#
loop_
_entity_poly.entity_id
_entity_poly.type
_entity_poly.pdbx_seq_one_letter_code
_entity_poly.pdbx_strand_id
1 'polypeptide(L)'
;MDTADVGIPGSRLCSLWQGTAKTVLNIHFQQTLSADGQWNFTCQHGPNECVGNIVQACALRTLREQPEQQMEFINCVMGSEDPSTGGQECGRSLNISYSQISTCTHSREGPQLLSGLGNRTHDFQPLITFVPTVVFNSVYNADDQTDSLNNLKLVVCRHLTGIKPSACDN
;
A
#
# COMPACT_ATOMS: atom_id res chain seq x y z
N MET A 1 13.49 -34.14 -21.98
CA MET A 1 12.99 -33.97 -20.60
C MET A 1 13.90 -32.94 -19.94
N ASP A 2 13.33 -32.09 -19.10
CA ASP A 2 13.88 -30.89 -18.46
C ASP A 2 13.76 -29.58 -19.24
N THR A 3 12.53 -29.06 -19.23
CA THR A 3 12.24 -27.63 -19.34
C THR A 3 12.55 -26.98 -18.00
N ALA A 4 13.63 -26.19 -17.96
CA ALA A 4 13.96 -25.36 -16.80
C ALA A 4 12.85 -24.32 -16.56
N ASP A 5 12.36 -24.35 -15.34
CA ASP A 5 11.48 -23.39 -14.69
C ASP A 5 12.05 -21.96 -14.84
N VAL A 6 11.30 -21.07 -15.50
CA VAL A 6 11.55 -19.62 -15.46
C VAL A 6 10.30 -18.93 -14.93
N GLY A 7 9.78 -19.42 -13.81
CA GLY A 7 8.91 -18.64 -12.95
C GLY A 7 9.65 -17.40 -12.49
N ILE A 8 9.20 -16.22 -12.94
CA ILE A 8 9.74 -14.94 -12.46
C ILE A 8 9.45 -14.85 -10.96
N PRO A 9 10.45 -14.67 -10.09
CA PRO A 9 10.20 -14.51 -8.66
C PRO A 9 9.39 -13.23 -8.42
N GLY A 10 8.44 -13.25 -7.46
CA GLY A 10 7.56 -12.11 -7.12
C GLY A 10 8.27 -10.76 -6.96
N SER A 11 9.57 -10.79 -6.63
CA SER A 11 10.52 -9.68 -6.64
C SER A 11 10.42 -8.67 -7.79
N ARG A 12 10.33 -9.17 -9.03
CA ARG A 12 10.32 -8.27 -10.20
C ARG A 12 8.98 -7.59 -10.39
N LEU A 13 7.88 -8.27 -10.07
CA LEU A 13 6.54 -7.67 -10.16
C LEU A 13 6.35 -6.58 -9.10
N CYS A 14 6.87 -6.77 -7.89
CA CYS A 14 6.80 -5.77 -6.83
C CYS A 14 7.60 -4.49 -7.16
N SER A 15 8.83 -4.65 -7.67
CA SER A 15 9.66 -3.50 -8.08
C SER A 15 9.03 -2.73 -9.23
N LEU A 16 8.40 -3.43 -10.17
CA LEU A 16 7.65 -2.84 -11.28
C LEU A 16 6.38 -2.13 -10.81
N TRP A 17 5.67 -2.70 -9.84
CA TRP A 17 4.52 -2.08 -9.19
C TRP A 17 4.89 -0.75 -8.52
N GLN A 18 5.91 -0.72 -7.65
CA GLN A 18 6.33 0.53 -6.99
C GLN A 18 6.80 1.62 -7.98
N GLY A 19 7.36 1.21 -9.13
CA GLY A 19 7.80 2.13 -10.17
C GLY A 19 6.69 2.67 -11.07
N THR A 20 5.58 1.94 -11.25
CA THR A 20 4.56 2.26 -12.27
C THR A 20 3.16 2.53 -11.72
N ALA A 21 2.78 1.89 -10.61
CA ALA A 21 1.48 2.02 -9.98
C ALA A 21 1.65 2.50 -8.54
N LYS A 22 1.19 3.72 -8.25
CA LYS A 22 1.05 4.17 -6.87
C LYS A 22 -0.37 3.85 -6.44
N THR A 23 -0.55 2.74 -5.75
CA THR A 23 -1.72 2.61 -4.88
C THR A 23 -1.53 3.61 -3.77
N VAL A 24 -2.31 4.68 -3.85
CA VAL A 24 -2.62 5.47 -2.67
C VAL A 24 -3.22 4.46 -1.70
N LEU A 25 -2.61 4.31 -0.52
CA LEU A 25 -3.09 3.44 0.55
C LEU A 25 -4.61 3.64 0.73
N ASN A 26 -5.31 2.74 1.40
CA ASN A 26 -6.77 2.85 1.54
C ASN A 26 -7.16 4.04 2.47
N ILE A 27 -7.08 5.27 1.96
CA ILE A 27 -7.07 6.50 2.78
C ILE A 27 -8.39 7.24 2.62
N HIS A 28 -9.51 6.59 2.94
CA HIS A 28 -10.72 7.35 3.25
C HIS A 28 -10.86 7.50 4.75
N PHE A 29 -10.18 8.49 5.31
CA PHE A 29 -10.39 8.95 6.67
C PHE A 29 -10.42 10.47 6.73
N GLN A 30 -11.00 10.98 7.79
CA GLN A 30 -10.85 12.38 8.20
C GLN A 30 -9.72 12.46 9.21
N GLN A 31 -8.98 13.57 9.19
CA GLN A 31 -7.89 13.83 10.11
C GLN A 31 -8.03 15.21 10.73
N THR A 32 -7.66 15.33 12.00
CA THR A 32 -7.63 16.61 12.73
C THR A 32 -6.34 16.73 13.54
N LEU A 33 -5.84 17.95 13.69
CA LEU A 33 -4.70 18.26 14.54
C LEU A 33 -5.19 18.91 15.83
N SER A 34 -4.91 18.28 16.96
CA SER A 34 -5.23 18.83 18.28
C SER A 34 -4.29 19.98 18.66
N ALA A 35 -4.70 20.78 19.66
CA ALA A 35 -3.93 21.93 20.13
C ALA A 35 -2.54 21.58 20.69
N ASP A 36 -2.35 20.35 21.17
CA ASP A 36 -1.07 19.81 21.65
C ASP A 36 -0.24 19.13 20.55
N GLY A 37 -0.68 19.23 19.28
CA GLY A 37 0.05 18.76 18.11
C GLY A 37 -0.10 17.26 17.82
N GLN A 38 -1.15 16.62 18.31
CA GLN A 38 -1.45 15.20 18.03
C GLN A 38 -2.46 15.06 16.88
N TRP A 39 -2.19 14.11 15.98
CA TRP A 39 -3.10 13.77 14.89
C TRP A 39 -4.16 12.78 15.37
N ASN A 40 -5.42 13.07 15.08
CA ASN A 40 -6.55 12.18 15.32
C ASN A 40 -7.21 11.81 13.99
N PHE A 41 -7.69 10.57 13.89
CA PHE A 41 -8.27 10.02 12.67
C PHE A 41 -9.68 9.49 12.91
N THR A 42 -10.55 9.65 11.93
CA THR A 42 -11.87 9.03 11.88
C THR A 42 -12.00 8.28 10.56
N CYS A 43 -12.06 6.95 10.64
CA CYS A 43 -12.09 6.05 9.48
C CYS A 43 -13.50 5.47 9.26
N GLN A 44 -13.83 5.11 8.02
CA GLN A 44 -15.20 4.69 7.63
C GLN A 44 -15.64 3.39 8.30
N HIS A 45 -14.70 2.49 8.58
CA HIS A 45 -14.91 1.18 9.19
C HIS A 45 -14.54 1.16 10.68
N GLY A 46 -14.49 2.33 11.32
CA GLY A 46 -14.25 2.47 12.75
C GLY A 46 -12.77 2.58 13.15
N PRO A 47 -12.48 2.59 14.47
CA PRO A 47 -11.14 2.91 14.97
C PRO A 47 -10.08 1.86 14.63
N ASN A 48 -10.45 0.58 14.48
CA ASN A 48 -9.49 -0.48 14.14
C ASN A 48 -8.89 -0.28 12.75
N GLU A 49 -9.68 0.22 11.78
CA GLU A 49 -9.16 0.62 10.47
C GLU A 49 -8.10 1.71 10.61
N CYS A 50 -8.31 2.71 11.48
CA CYS A 50 -7.31 3.74 11.73
C CYS A 50 -6.01 3.17 12.33
N VAL A 51 -6.12 2.20 13.24
CA VAL A 51 -4.94 1.50 13.79
C VAL A 51 -4.20 0.74 12.68
N GLY A 52 -4.92 -0.02 11.86
CA GLY A 52 -4.35 -0.73 10.71
C GLY A 52 -3.66 0.22 9.72
N ASN A 53 -4.27 1.38 9.45
CA ASN A 53 -3.69 2.42 8.60
C ASN A 53 -2.39 3.01 9.16
N ILE A 54 -2.30 3.21 10.48
CA ILE A 54 -1.06 3.65 11.14
C ILE A 54 0.01 2.55 11.03
N VAL A 55 -0.35 1.29 11.28
CA VAL A 55 0.54 0.14 11.14
C VAL A 55 1.11 0.06 9.73
N GLN A 56 0.27 0.20 8.71
CA GLN A 56 0.70 0.21 7.31
C GLN A 56 1.62 1.40 6.99
N ALA A 57 1.31 2.61 7.47
CA ALA A 57 2.18 3.78 7.30
C ALA A 57 3.58 3.57 7.93
N CYS A 58 3.63 2.96 9.12
CA CYS A 58 4.88 2.60 9.79
C CYS A 58 5.63 1.48 9.07
N ALA A 59 4.93 0.50 8.50
CA ALA A 59 5.54 -0.56 7.69
C ALA A 59 6.17 0.02 6.41
N LEU A 60 5.49 0.94 5.73
CA LEU A 60 6.05 1.65 4.58
C LEU A 60 7.38 2.35 4.93
N ARG A 61 7.42 3.01 6.09
CA ARG A 61 8.62 3.71 6.58
C ARG A 61 9.76 2.76 6.97
N THR A 62 9.43 1.64 7.60
CA THR A 62 10.39 0.68 8.15
C THR A 62 10.99 -0.20 7.06
N LEU A 63 10.15 -0.70 6.15
CA LEU A 63 10.50 -1.64 5.08
C LEU A 63 10.87 -0.92 3.77
N ARG A 64 11.24 0.36 3.83
CA ARG A 64 11.44 1.21 2.63
C ARG A 64 12.50 0.69 1.66
N GLU A 65 13.48 -0.06 2.15
CA GLU A 65 14.56 -0.66 1.34
C GLU A 65 14.22 -2.11 0.89
N GLN A 66 13.03 -2.61 1.24
CA GLN A 66 12.59 -3.99 1.03
C GLN A 66 11.19 -3.99 0.39
N PRO A 67 11.08 -3.55 -0.87
CA PRO A 67 9.78 -3.32 -1.53
C PRO A 67 8.89 -4.56 -1.54
N GLU A 68 9.47 -5.76 -1.69
CA GLU A 68 8.77 -7.05 -1.60
C GLU A 68 8.12 -7.26 -0.25
N GLN A 69 8.92 -7.23 0.83
CA GLN A 69 8.42 -7.40 2.18
C GLN A 69 7.39 -6.32 2.54
N GLN A 70 7.61 -5.09 2.05
CA GLN A 70 6.65 -4.01 2.20
C GLN A 70 5.30 -4.38 1.57
N MET A 71 5.27 -4.80 0.29
CA MET A 71 4.02 -5.18 -0.37
C MET A 71 3.36 -6.42 0.24
N GLU A 72 4.14 -7.44 0.59
CA GLU A 72 3.63 -8.65 1.25
C GLU A 72 3.00 -8.32 2.59
N PHE A 73 3.66 -7.50 3.40
CA PHE A 73 3.14 -7.07 4.70
C PHE A 73 1.86 -6.25 4.57
N ILE A 74 1.84 -5.26 3.66
CA ILE A 74 0.65 -4.44 3.41
C ILE A 74 -0.52 -5.31 2.94
N ASN A 75 -0.30 -6.21 1.98
CA ASN A 75 -1.33 -7.13 1.50
C ASN A 75 -1.86 -8.05 2.60
N CYS A 76 -0.98 -8.56 3.45
CA CYS A 76 -1.40 -9.38 4.59
C CYS A 76 -2.28 -8.57 5.57
N VAL A 77 -1.88 -7.35 5.93
CA VAL A 77 -2.67 -6.50 6.85
C VAL A 77 -4.00 -6.08 6.23
N MET A 78 -4.04 -5.80 4.91
CA MET A 78 -5.31 -5.52 4.22
C MET A 78 -6.27 -6.72 4.21
N GLY A 79 -5.74 -7.94 4.26
CA GLY A 79 -6.53 -9.18 4.30
C GLY A 79 -6.86 -9.69 5.70
N SER A 80 -6.38 -9.04 6.77
CA SER A 80 -6.66 -9.48 8.15
C SER A 80 -8.10 -9.20 8.56
N GLU A 81 -8.70 -10.10 9.33
CA GLU A 81 -10.06 -9.92 9.89
C GLU A 81 -10.15 -8.71 10.83
N ASP A 82 -9.10 -8.49 11.64
CA ASP A 82 -8.97 -7.32 12.51
C ASP A 82 -7.69 -6.53 12.17
N PRO A 83 -7.82 -5.35 11.52
CA PRO A 83 -6.68 -4.51 11.20
C PRO A 83 -5.86 -4.06 12.41
N SER A 84 -6.43 -4.09 13.62
CA SER A 84 -5.73 -3.70 14.85
C SER A 84 -4.70 -4.74 15.32
N THR A 85 -4.91 -6.02 15.01
CA THR A 85 -3.96 -7.11 15.33
C THR A 85 -3.17 -7.60 14.11
N GLY A 86 -3.67 -7.31 12.91
CA GLY A 86 -3.09 -7.79 11.64
C GLY A 86 -1.60 -7.51 11.49
N GLY A 87 -1.08 -6.38 11.98
CA GLY A 87 0.35 -6.07 11.91
C GLY A 87 1.25 -7.12 12.57
N GLN A 88 0.90 -7.56 13.79
CA GLN A 88 1.70 -8.55 14.53
C GLN A 88 1.57 -9.94 13.89
N GLU A 89 0.36 -10.32 13.49
CA GLU A 89 0.07 -11.59 12.84
C GLU A 89 0.82 -11.71 11.51
N CYS A 90 0.80 -10.66 10.70
CA CYS A 90 1.50 -10.58 9.42
C CYS A 90 3.02 -10.53 9.58
N GLY A 91 3.52 -9.82 10.59
CA GLY A 91 4.95 -9.85 10.92
C GLY A 91 5.42 -11.27 11.22
N ARG A 92 4.64 -12.03 12.00
CA ARG A 92 4.94 -13.43 12.31
C ARG A 92 4.85 -14.34 11.07
N SER A 93 3.78 -14.23 10.28
CA SER A 93 3.56 -15.13 9.13
C SER A 93 4.58 -14.93 8.01
N LEU A 94 5.05 -13.70 7.81
CA LEU A 94 6.02 -13.33 6.78
C LEU A 94 7.47 -13.32 7.27
N ASN A 95 7.71 -13.66 8.54
CA ASN A 95 9.03 -13.57 9.19
C ASN A 95 9.64 -12.15 9.11
N ILE A 96 8.79 -11.12 9.23
CA ILE A 96 9.16 -9.71 9.26
C ILE A 96 9.23 -9.25 10.73
N SER A 97 10.33 -8.61 11.11
CA SER A 97 10.50 -8.08 12.47
C SER A 97 9.50 -6.95 12.74
N TYR A 98 8.47 -7.23 13.53
CA TYR A 98 7.41 -6.27 13.84
C TYR A 98 7.79 -5.23 14.91
N SER A 99 8.92 -5.40 15.61
CA SER A 99 9.28 -4.54 16.76
C SER A 99 9.45 -3.06 16.37
N GLN A 100 10.07 -2.79 15.23
CA GLN A 100 10.26 -1.42 14.72
C GLN A 100 8.94 -0.81 14.24
N ILE A 101 8.10 -1.59 13.56
CA ILE A 101 6.78 -1.16 13.12
C ILE A 101 5.91 -0.83 14.34
N SER A 102 5.87 -1.72 15.34
CA SER A 102 5.14 -1.51 16.59
C SER A 102 5.63 -0.26 17.34
N THR A 103 6.94 -0.05 17.42
CA THR A 103 7.52 1.14 18.06
C THR A 103 7.05 2.42 17.36
N CYS A 104 7.07 2.44 16.02
CA CYS A 104 6.55 3.56 15.23
C CYS A 104 5.05 3.79 15.51
N THR A 105 4.24 2.73 15.49
CA THR A 105 2.78 2.80 15.70
C THR A 105 2.40 3.42 17.05
N HIS A 106 3.14 3.10 18.11
CA HIS A 106 2.87 3.60 19.47
C HIS A 106 3.59 4.92 19.80
N SER A 107 4.29 5.51 18.83
CA SER A 107 4.95 6.81 18.98
C SER A 107 4.16 7.91 18.27
N ARG A 108 4.62 9.17 18.39
CA ARG A 108 4.09 10.29 17.60
C ARG A 108 4.37 10.15 16.09
N GLU A 109 5.35 9.32 15.71
CA GLU A 109 5.74 9.13 14.30
C GLU A 109 4.62 8.48 13.49
N GLY A 110 3.96 7.44 14.01
CA GLY A 110 2.90 6.72 13.29
C GLY A 110 1.76 7.63 12.81
N PRO A 111 1.10 8.37 13.72
CA PRO A 111 0.09 9.36 13.34
C PRO A 111 0.61 10.44 12.38
N GLN A 112 1.86 10.90 12.53
CA GLN A 112 2.45 11.88 11.62
C GLN A 112 2.64 11.32 10.20
N LEU A 113 3.12 10.08 10.08
CA LEU A 113 3.26 9.40 8.80
C LEU A 113 1.89 9.21 8.13
N LEU A 114 0.90 8.75 8.88
CA LEU A 114 -0.45 8.57 8.35
C LEU A 114 -1.04 9.90 7.87
N SER A 115 -0.84 10.97 8.63
CA SER A 115 -1.32 12.29 8.23
C SER A 115 -0.65 12.80 6.95
N GLY A 116 0.66 12.58 6.81
CA GLY A 116 1.37 12.89 5.57
C GLY A 116 0.82 12.13 4.36
N LEU A 117 0.39 10.88 4.54
CA LEU A 117 -0.30 10.12 3.49
C LEU A 117 -1.71 10.68 3.23
N GLY A 118 -2.45 11.08 4.27
CA GLY A 118 -3.74 11.76 4.18
C GLY A 118 -3.68 13.05 3.37
N ASN A 119 -2.68 13.90 3.62
CA ASN A 119 -2.45 15.12 2.85
C ASN A 119 -2.18 14.81 1.37
N ARG A 120 -1.36 13.80 1.07
CA ARG A 120 -1.10 13.38 -0.31
C ARG A 120 -2.36 12.93 -1.04
N THR A 121 -3.28 12.25 -0.35
CA THR A 121 -4.58 11.86 -0.91
C THR A 121 -5.48 13.07 -1.15
N HIS A 122 -5.54 13.99 -0.18
CA HIS A 122 -6.35 15.20 -0.26
C HIS A 122 -5.90 16.15 -1.37
N ASP A 123 -4.58 16.31 -1.52
CA ASP A 123 -3.95 17.21 -2.49
C ASP A 123 -3.90 16.62 -3.90
N PHE A 124 -4.25 15.34 -4.07
CA PHE A 124 -4.23 14.69 -5.38
C PHE A 124 -5.25 15.33 -6.34
N GLN A 125 -4.86 15.48 -7.60
CA GLN A 125 -5.71 16.00 -8.67
C GLN A 125 -5.79 14.98 -9.81
N PRO A 126 -7.01 14.60 -10.25
CA PRO A 126 -8.32 15.06 -9.77
C PRO A 126 -8.63 14.58 -8.35
N LEU A 127 -9.57 15.26 -7.67
CA LEU A 127 -9.96 14.89 -6.30
C LEU A 127 -10.36 13.40 -6.22
N ILE A 128 -9.77 12.68 -5.26
CA ILE A 128 -10.11 11.28 -4.99
C ILE A 128 -11.48 11.23 -4.29
N THR A 129 -12.47 10.65 -4.96
CA THR A 129 -13.86 10.54 -4.46
C THR A 129 -14.25 9.14 -4.01
N PHE A 130 -13.45 8.13 -4.34
CA PHE A 130 -13.70 6.74 -3.93
C PHE A 130 -12.40 5.96 -3.76
N VAL A 131 -12.48 4.85 -3.01
CA VAL A 131 -11.41 3.87 -2.87
C VAL A 131 -11.87 2.50 -3.39
N PRO A 132 -10.99 1.69 -4.01
CA PRO A 132 -9.60 2.02 -4.34
C PRO A 132 -9.47 2.91 -5.60
N THR A 133 -8.62 3.95 -5.52
CA THR A 133 -8.20 4.75 -6.68
C THR A 133 -6.78 4.34 -7.09
N VAL A 134 -6.59 4.02 -8.37
CA VAL A 134 -5.34 3.52 -8.96
C VAL A 134 -4.80 4.55 -9.94
N VAL A 135 -3.53 4.92 -9.76
CA VAL A 135 -2.86 5.94 -10.57
C VAL A 135 -1.56 5.36 -11.12
N PHE A 136 -1.43 5.41 -12.45
CA PHE A 136 -0.24 4.94 -13.14
C PHE A 136 0.64 6.11 -13.55
N ASN A 137 1.95 6.02 -13.27
CA ASN A 137 2.93 7.06 -13.61
C ASN A 137 2.51 8.49 -13.17
N SER A 138 1.83 8.59 -12.01
CA SER A 138 1.31 9.85 -11.47
C SER A 138 0.26 10.56 -12.35
N VAL A 139 -0.35 9.86 -13.31
CA VAL A 139 -1.45 10.37 -14.15
C VAL A 139 -2.71 9.55 -13.89
N TYR A 140 -3.79 10.23 -13.50
CA TYR A 140 -5.09 9.59 -13.39
C TYR A 140 -5.71 9.43 -14.78
N ASN A 141 -6.18 8.22 -15.09
CA ASN A 141 -6.92 7.90 -16.30
C ASN A 141 -8.14 7.04 -15.93
N ALA A 142 -9.32 7.43 -16.39
CA ALA A 142 -10.58 6.78 -16.01
C ALA A 142 -10.73 5.36 -16.59
N ASP A 143 -10.19 5.11 -17.78
CA ASP A 143 -10.19 3.79 -18.40
C ASP A 143 -9.23 2.85 -17.65
N ASP A 144 -8.02 3.32 -17.36
CA ASP A 144 -7.05 2.57 -16.54
C ASP A 144 -7.60 2.30 -15.13
N GLN A 145 -8.28 3.27 -14.52
CA GLN A 145 -8.97 3.07 -13.24
C GLN A 145 -10.00 1.93 -13.37
N THR A 146 -10.88 1.99 -14.37
CA THR A 146 -11.94 0.98 -14.57
C THR A 146 -11.36 -0.40 -14.86
N ASP A 147 -10.37 -0.48 -15.75
CA ASP A 147 -9.70 -1.72 -16.11
C ASP A 147 -8.94 -2.30 -14.91
N SER A 148 -8.29 -1.46 -14.10
CA SER A 148 -7.45 -1.89 -12.99
C SER A 148 -8.23 -2.55 -11.85
N LEU A 149 -9.50 -2.18 -11.67
CA LEU A 149 -10.40 -2.83 -10.71
C LEU A 149 -10.74 -4.26 -11.11
N ASN A 150 -10.70 -4.58 -12.40
CA ASN A 150 -11.00 -5.91 -12.92
C ASN A 150 -9.73 -6.74 -13.15
N ASN A 151 -8.72 -6.14 -13.78
CA ASN A 151 -7.47 -6.80 -14.14
C ASN A 151 -6.30 -5.82 -14.01
N LEU A 152 -5.85 -5.65 -12.78
CA LEU A 152 -4.73 -4.78 -12.45
C LEU A 152 -3.44 -5.14 -13.22
N LYS A 153 -3.17 -6.44 -13.36
CA LYS A 153 -2.00 -6.97 -14.08
C LYS A 153 -1.97 -6.48 -15.53
N LEU A 154 -3.12 -6.52 -16.21
CA LEU A 154 -3.24 -6.07 -17.60
C LEU A 154 -2.87 -4.58 -17.74
N VAL A 155 -3.36 -3.73 -16.84
CA VAL A 155 -3.07 -2.29 -16.86
C VAL A 155 -1.61 -2.00 -16.50
N VAL A 156 -1.05 -2.69 -15.50
CA VAL A 156 0.40 -2.61 -15.19
C VAL A 156 1.22 -2.95 -16.42
N CYS A 157 0.94 -4.08 -17.07
CA CYS A 157 1.64 -4.52 -18.27
C CYS A 157 1.48 -3.56 -19.45
N ARG A 158 0.38 -2.80 -19.55
CA ARG A 158 0.19 -1.73 -20.55
C ARG A 158 1.17 -0.58 -20.34
N HIS A 159 1.43 -0.20 -19.08
CA HIS A 159 2.29 0.92 -18.69
C HIS A 159 3.79 0.58 -18.57
N LEU A 160 4.16 -0.70 -18.63
CA LEU A 160 5.56 -1.10 -18.67
C LEU A 160 6.24 -0.70 -19.98
N THR A 161 7.38 -0.03 -19.87
CA THR A 161 8.26 0.32 -20.98
C THR A 161 9.44 -0.66 -21.06
N GLY A 162 10.00 -0.86 -22.26
CA GLY A 162 11.11 -1.79 -22.48
C GLY A 162 10.68 -3.27 -22.59
N ILE A 163 11.57 -4.18 -22.19
CA ILE A 163 11.31 -5.63 -22.20
C ILE A 163 10.31 -5.95 -21.09
N LYS A 164 9.11 -6.38 -21.48
CA LYS A 164 8.07 -6.79 -20.53
C LYS A 164 8.40 -8.18 -19.95
N PRO A 165 8.12 -8.42 -18.65
CA PRO A 165 8.22 -9.75 -18.06
C PRO A 165 7.29 -10.74 -18.76
N SER A 166 7.62 -12.03 -18.77
CA SER A 166 6.74 -13.08 -19.31
C SER A 166 5.38 -13.15 -18.63
N ALA A 167 5.29 -12.64 -17.39
CA ALA A 167 4.02 -12.44 -16.73
C ALA A 167 3.05 -11.59 -17.58
N CYS A 168 3.53 -10.69 -18.44
CA CYS A 168 2.69 -9.87 -19.32
C CYS A 168 2.27 -10.54 -20.63
N ASP A 169 2.66 -11.80 -20.87
CA ASP A 169 2.39 -12.47 -22.14
C ASP A 169 0.94 -12.97 -22.27
N ASN A 170 0.14 -12.93 -21.19
CA ASN A 170 -1.31 -13.21 -21.19
C ASN A 170 -2.07 -12.39 -20.13
#